data_AF-A0A146K3V6-F1
#
_entry.id   AF-A0A146K3V6-F1
#
_cell.length_a   1.000
_cell.length_b   1.000
_cell.length_c   1.000
_cell.angle_alpha   90.00
_cell.angle_beta   90.00
_cell.angle_gamma   90.00
#
_symmetry.space_group_name_H-M   'P 1'
#
loop_
_entity.id
_entity.type
_entity.pdbx_description
1 polymer ?
#
loop_
_entity_poly.entity_id
_entity_poly.type
_entity_poly.pdbx_seq_one_letter_code
_entity_poly.pdbx_strand_id
1 'polypeptide(L)'
;SQCYSMTHYNCQNLLNVGKSAFNQNLCLFQAKFDLLTQIDEHVFRECLSLQTVIAPSLQNVHENAFDDVRGLVKIYSKNLAQKSDQFEVVQKLPRFQEALTGQFQERLQLRQSLKWQQLAAEKVKNYKQMTQAFGCLLDLKE
;
A
#
# COMPACT_ATOMS: atom_id res chain seq x y z
N SER A 1 -20.17 -19.96 2.75
CA SER A 1 -21.09 -18.81 2.78
C SER A 1 -21.47 -18.34 4.19
N GLN A 2 -21.19 -19.08 5.28
CA GLN A 2 -21.48 -18.58 6.65
C GLN A 2 -20.36 -18.97 7.61
N CYS A 3 -19.23 -18.26 7.54
CA CYS A 3 -18.10 -18.45 8.45
C CYS A 3 -18.10 -17.33 9.49
N TYR A 4 -18.58 -17.62 10.71
CA TYR A 4 -18.70 -16.64 11.80
C TYR A 4 -17.42 -16.43 12.63
N SER A 5 -16.30 -17.05 12.24
CA SER A 5 -15.05 -17.01 13.02
C SER A 5 -13.79 -16.77 12.20
N MET A 6 -13.82 -16.97 10.87
CA MET A 6 -12.64 -16.77 10.04
C MET A 6 -12.47 -15.29 9.68
N THR A 7 -11.40 -14.68 10.21
CA THR A 7 -11.08 -13.26 10.00
C THR A 7 -10.09 -13.02 8.86
N HIS A 8 -9.25 -14.00 8.54
CA HIS A 8 -8.19 -13.91 7.53
C HIS A 8 -8.28 -15.07 6.54
N TYR A 9 -8.27 -14.77 5.25
CA TYR A 9 -8.19 -15.77 4.18
C TYR A 9 -6.88 -15.59 3.40
N ASN A 10 -6.02 -16.62 3.41
CA ASN A 10 -4.70 -16.58 2.75
C ASN A 10 -4.59 -17.70 1.73
N CYS A 11 -4.80 -17.38 0.46
CA CYS A 11 -4.68 -18.34 -0.64
C CYS A 11 -3.71 -17.85 -1.71
N GLN A 12 -2.51 -18.42 -1.70
CA GLN A 12 -1.43 -18.01 -2.58
C GLN A 12 -1.60 -18.54 -4.02
N ASN A 13 -2.15 -19.74 -4.18
CA ASN A 13 -2.25 -20.42 -5.48
C ASN A 13 -3.64 -20.33 -6.13
N LEU A 14 -4.52 -19.47 -5.62
CA LEU A 14 -5.89 -19.40 -6.09
C LEU A 14 -5.97 -18.52 -7.34
N LEU A 15 -6.31 -19.15 -8.47
CA LEU A 15 -6.38 -18.51 -9.78
C LEU A 15 -7.73 -17.82 -10.02
N ASN A 16 -8.82 -18.48 -9.62
CA ASN A 16 -10.19 -18.00 -9.84
C ASN A 16 -10.99 -18.10 -8.54
N VAL A 17 -11.80 -17.08 -8.27
CA VAL A 17 -12.82 -17.08 -7.21
C VAL A 17 -14.18 -17.11 -7.88
N GLY A 18 -15.01 -18.11 -7.58
CA GLY A 18 -16.35 -18.21 -8.16
C GLY A 18 -17.30 -17.11 -7.66
N LYS A 19 -18.38 -16.87 -8.41
CA LYS A 19 -19.47 -15.96 -8.01
C LYS A 19 -19.94 -16.24 -6.58
N SER A 20 -20.13 -15.17 -5.80
CA SER A 20 -20.60 -15.25 -4.41
C SER A 20 -19.74 -16.11 -3.44
N ALA A 21 -18.48 -16.42 -3.76
CA ALA A 21 -17.66 -17.33 -2.94
C ALA A 21 -17.53 -16.92 -1.46
N PHE A 22 -17.41 -15.61 -1.18
CA PHE A 22 -17.33 -15.07 0.17
C PHE A 22 -18.56 -14.23 0.56
N ASN A 23 -19.67 -14.36 -0.18
CA ASN A 23 -20.91 -13.64 0.10
C ASN A 23 -21.38 -13.89 1.55
N GLN A 24 -21.84 -12.83 2.22
CA GLN A 24 -22.31 -12.81 3.61
C GLN A 24 -21.28 -13.25 4.64
N ASN A 25 -19.98 -13.12 4.34
CA ASN A 25 -18.94 -13.35 5.32
C ASN A 25 -18.74 -12.14 6.24
N LEU A 26 -19.54 -12.08 7.30
CA LEU A 26 -19.59 -10.95 8.23
C LEU A 26 -18.29 -10.73 9.02
N CYS A 27 -17.42 -11.74 9.13
CA CYS A 27 -16.20 -11.69 9.94
C CYS A 27 -14.93 -11.52 9.11
N LEU A 28 -15.01 -11.66 7.78
CA LEU A 28 -13.85 -11.55 6.92
C LEU A 28 -13.31 -10.12 6.96
N PHE A 29 -12.13 -9.95 7.52
CA PHE A 29 -11.47 -8.65 7.66
C PHE A 29 -10.47 -8.40 6.54
N GLN A 30 -9.71 -9.45 6.20
CA GLN A 30 -8.68 -9.41 5.18
C GLN A 30 -8.70 -10.66 4.30
N ALA A 31 -8.59 -10.46 2.99
CA ALA A 31 -8.42 -11.54 2.02
C ALA A 31 -7.16 -11.32 1.19
N LYS A 32 -6.36 -12.38 1.01
CA LYS A 32 -5.11 -12.36 0.24
C LYS A 32 -5.14 -13.41 -0.88
N PHE A 33 -4.91 -12.95 -2.11
CA PHE A 33 -4.86 -13.77 -3.32
C PHE A 33 -3.69 -13.34 -4.22
N ASP A 34 -2.61 -14.11 -4.26
CA ASP A 34 -1.40 -13.66 -4.97
C ASP A 34 -1.52 -13.75 -6.51
N LEU A 35 -2.31 -14.71 -7.01
CA LEU A 35 -2.43 -15.02 -8.45
C LEU A 35 -3.79 -14.65 -9.06
N LEU A 36 -4.74 -14.15 -8.25
CA LEU A 36 -6.09 -13.84 -8.72
C LEU A 36 -6.07 -12.68 -9.72
N THR A 37 -6.62 -12.89 -10.91
CA THR A 37 -6.67 -11.90 -11.99
C THR A 37 -8.02 -11.20 -12.09
N GLN A 38 -9.09 -11.84 -11.62
CA GLN A 38 -10.45 -11.32 -11.68
C GLN A 38 -11.22 -11.58 -10.38
N ILE A 39 -12.01 -10.60 -9.95
CA ILE A 39 -13.02 -10.77 -8.90
C ILE A 39 -14.39 -10.72 -9.59
N ASP A 40 -15.11 -11.83 -9.53
CA ASP A 40 -16.43 -12.00 -10.12
C ASP A 40 -17.55 -11.31 -9.31
N GLU A 41 -18.76 -11.39 -9.86
CA GLU A 41 -20.00 -10.89 -9.28
C GLU A 41 -20.24 -11.38 -7.84
N HIS A 42 -20.58 -10.45 -6.96
CA HIS A 42 -20.97 -10.67 -5.56
C HIS A 42 -19.97 -11.46 -4.70
N VAL A 43 -18.70 -11.58 -5.12
CA VAL A 43 -17.70 -12.36 -4.40
C VAL A 43 -17.58 -11.93 -2.94
N PHE A 44 -17.61 -10.62 -2.65
CA PHE A 44 -17.54 -10.05 -1.30
C PHE A 44 -18.81 -9.30 -0.89
N ARG A 45 -19.96 -9.65 -1.49
CA ARG A 45 -21.24 -9.05 -1.13
C ARG A 45 -21.54 -9.25 0.36
N GLU A 46 -22.07 -8.23 1.02
CA GLU A 46 -22.46 -8.23 2.43
C GLU A 46 -21.31 -8.63 3.39
N CYS A 47 -20.05 -8.42 2.99
CA CYS A 47 -18.88 -8.64 3.86
C CYS A 47 -18.66 -7.42 4.77
N LEU A 48 -19.44 -7.33 5.86
CA LEU A 48 -19.49 -6.14 6.71
C LEU A 48 -18.20 -5.78 7.47
N SER A 49 -17.27 -6.73 7.63
CA SER A 49 -15.98 -6.48 8.31
C SER A 49 -14.82 -6.29 7.34
N LEU A 50 -15.03 -6.44 6.03
CA LEU A 50 -13.96 -6.46 5.05
C LEU A 50 -13.38 -5.06 4.87
N GLN A 51 -12.08 -4.92 5.13
CA GLN A 51 -11.37 -3.65 4.95
C GLN A 51 -10.29 -3.73 3.89
N THR A 52 -9.69 -4.91 3.71
CA THR A 52 -8.48 -5.06 2.89
C THR A 52 -8.53 -6.30 2.03
N VAL A 53 -8.28 -6.13 0.74
CA VAL A 53 -8.03 -7.20 -0.22
C VAL A 53 -6.62 -7.03 -0.80
N ILE A 54 -5.81 -8.07 -0.70
CA ILE A 54 -4.43 -8.09 -1.21
C ILE A 54 -4.42 -8.97 -2.44
N ALA A 55 -4.36 -8.37 -3.62
CA ALA A 55 -4.41 -9.08 -4.89
C ALA A 55 -3.49 -8.41 -5.93
N PRO A 56 -2.16 -8.65 -5.86
CA PRO A 56 -1.18 -7.91 -6.67
C PRO A 56 -1.36 -8.12 -8.18
N SER A 57 -1.86 -9.28 -8.59
CA SER A 57 -2.06 -9.68 -10.00
C SER A 57 -3.45 -9.31 -10.54
N LEU A 58 -4.30 -8.68 -9.73
CA LEU A 58 -5.70 -8.39 -10.07
C LEU A 58 -5.81 -7.36 -11.18
N GLN A 59 -6.58 -7.68 -12.21
CA GLN A 59 -6.77 -6.84 -13.41
C GLN A 59 -8.19 -6.29 -13.51
N ASN A 60 -9.20 -7.08 -13.09
CA ASN A 60 -10.60 -6.70 -13.20
C ASN A 60 -11.39 -7.07 -11.95
N VAL A 61 -12.37 -6.24 -11.63
CA VAL A 61 -13.34 -6.40 -10.56
C VAL A 61 -14.72 -6.14 -11.16
N HIS A 62 -15.66 -7.03 -10.89
CA HIS A 62 -17.05 -6.85 -11.27
C HIS A 62 -17.68 -5.70 -10.47
N GLU A 63 -18.56 -4.91 -11.07
CA GLU A 63 -19.17 -3.71 -10.44
C GLU A 63 -19.85 -4.05 -9.11
N ASN A 64 -20.58 -5.17 -9.08
CA ASN A 64 -21.31 -5.67 -7.91
C ASN A 64 -20.48 -6.58 -6.97
N ALA A 65 -19.15 -6.62 -7.12
CA ALA A 65 -18.30 -7.51 -6.32
C ALA A 65 -18.32 -7.18 -4.82
N PHE A 66 -18.52 -5.90 -4.47
CA PHE A 66 -18.47 -5.35 -3.12
C PHE A 66 -19.79 -4.68 -2.71
N ASP A 67 -20.93 -5.18 -3.19
CA ASP A 67 -22.24 -4.67 -2.78
C ASP A 67 -22.47 -4.86 -1.27
N ASP A 68 -23.12 -3.88 -0.66
CA ASP A 68 -23.51 -3.89 0.75
C ASP A 68 -22.34 -4.09 1.75
N VAL A 69 -21.12 -3.70 1.37
CA VAL A 69 -19.97 -3.64 2.30
C VAL A 69 -20.03 -2.40 3.19
N ARG A 70 -19.48 -2.50 4.41
CA ARG A 70 -19.45 -1.38 5.34
C ARG A 70 -18.23 -0.49 5.09
N GLY A 71 -18.42 0.54 4.27
CA GLY A 71 -17.40 1.55 3.98
C GLY A 71 -16.52 1.16 2.79
N LEU A 72 -15.36 1.81 2.69
CA LEU A 72 -14.52 1.73 1.50
C LEU A 72 -13.43 0.67 1.65
N VAL A 73 -13.44 -0.34 0.76
CA VAL A 73 -12.48 -1.45 0.79
C VAL A 73 -11.17 -1.04 0.09
N LYS A 74 -10.03 -1.28 0.74
CA LYS A 74 -8.72 -1.06 0.11
C LYS A 74 -8.27 -2.29 -0.64
N ILE A 75 -8.07 -2.16 -1.94
CA ILE A 75 -7.57 -3.22 -2.82
C ILE A 75 -6.11 -2.94 -3.16
N TYR A 76 -5.22 -3.81 -2.72
CA TYR A 76 -3.81 -3.74 -3.07
C TYR A 76 -3.54 -4.51 -4.36
N SER A 77 -3.51 -3.80 -5.48
CA SER A 77 -3.21 -4.35 -6.81
C SER A 77 -2.21 -3.47 -7.56
N LYS A 78 -1.38 -4.09 -8.41
CA LYS A 78 -0.46 -3.41 -9.32
C LYS A 78 -1.07 -3.10 -10.68
N ASN A 79 -2.02 -3.92 -11.12
CA ASN A 79 -2.50 -3.93 -12.50
C ASN A 79 -3.95 -3.44 -12.65
N LEU A 80 -4.65 -3.17 -11.54
CA LEU A 80 -6.03 -2.72 -11.55
C LEU A 80 -6.10 -1.20 -11.80
N ALA A 81 -6.82 -0.80 -12.84
CA ALA A 81 -7.06 0.61 -13.20
C ALA A 81 -8.50 1.08 -12.96
N GLN A 82 -9.40 0.18 -12.55
CA GLN A 82 -10.81 0.50 -12.32
C GLN A 82 -11.00 1.40 -11.09
N LYS A 83 -12.04 2.23 -11.17
CA LYS A 83 -12.49 3.11 -10.08
C LYS A 83 -13.93 2.74 -9.71
N SER A 84 -14.22 2.73 -8.42
CA SER A 84 -15.55 2.49 -7.87
C SER A 84 -15.68 3.25 -6.55
N ASP A 85 -16.91 3.57 -6.14
CA ASP A 85 -17.19 4.18 -4.84
C ASP A 85 -17.08 3.15 -3.69
N GLN A 86 -17.11 1.85 -4.02
CA GLN A 86 -17.02 0.77 -3.05
C GLN A 86 -15.59 0.41 -2.66
N PHE A 87 -14.59 0.72 -3.51
CA PHE A 87 -13.20 0.36 -3.26
C PHE A 87 -12.17 1.38 -3.77
N GLU A 88 -11.02 1.44 -3.10
CA GLU A 88 -9.86 2.24 -3.49
C GLU A 88 -8.70 1.30 -3.85
N VAL A 89 -8.13 1.51 -5.03
CA VAL A 89 -6.95 0.76 -5.48
C VAL A 89 -5.69 1.42 -4.94
N VAL A 90 -4.93 0.66 -4.14
CA VAL A 90 -3.70 1.12 -3.50
C VAL A 90 -2.51 0.30 -4.03
N GLN A 91 -1.52 0.99 -4.60
CA GLN A 91 -0.39 0.33 -5.27
C GLN A 91 0.65 -0.27 -4.30
N LYS A 92 0.63 0.16 -3.04
CA LYS A 92 1.67 -0.19 -2.05
C LYS A 92 1.05 -0.79 -0.81
N LEU A 93 1.39 -2.04 -0.53
CA LEU A 93 1.02 -2.71 0.70
C LEU A 93 1.58 -1.93 1.91
N PRO A 94 0.78 -1.60 2.93
CA PRO A 94 1.30 -1.04 4.17
C PRO A 94 2.23 -2.06 4.80
N ARG A 95 3.38 -1.60 5.28
CA ARG A 95 4.24 -2.43 6.13
C ARG A 95 3.49 -2.77 7.42
N PHE A 96 3.83 -3.88 8.06
CA PHE A 96 3.11 -4.39 9.24
C PHE A 96 2.87 -3.34 10.33
N GLN A 97 3.84 -2.44 10.53
CA GLN A 97 3.74 -1.31 11.44
C GLN A 97 2.69 -0.28 10.96
N GLU A 98 2.65 0.06 9.66
CA GLU A 98 1.77 1.07 9.03
C GLU A 98 0.27 0.73 9.07
N ALA A 99 -0.09 -0.54 9.21
CA ALA A 99 -1.50 -0.97 9.23
C ALA A 99 -2.20 -0.65 10.56
N LEU A 100 -1.46 -0.49 11.66
CA LEU A 100 -2.03 -0.34 13.01
C LEU A 100 -2.13 1.12 13.48
N THR A 101 -1.23 2.00 13.02
CA THR A 101 -1.14 3.37 13.53
C THR A 101 -1.02 4.34 12.36
N GLY A 102 -2.09 5.06 12.05
CA GLY A 102 -2.27 5.87 10.84
C GLY A 102 -1.17 6.91 10.53
N GLN A 103 -0.24 7.23 11.44
CA GLN A 103 0.99 7.97 11.14
C GLN A 103 2.16 7.51 12.04
N PHE A 104 3.35 7.33 11.45
CA PHE A 104 4.57 6.90 12.15
C PHE A 104 5.49 8.07 12.49
N GLN A 105 5.46 8.51 13.75
CA GLN A 105 6.29 9.59 14.28
C GLN A 105 7.79 9.29 14.08
N GLU A 106 8.29 8.08 14.37
CA GLU A 106 9.73 7.80 14.19
C GLU A 106 10.14 7.84 12.72
N ARG A 107 9.28 7.42 11.80
CA ARG A 107 9.59 7.48 10.36
C ARG A 107 9.59 8.89 9.82
N LEU A 108 8.68 9.73 10.31
CA LEU A 108 8.65 11.16 9.99
C LEU A 108 9.90 11.84 10.54
N GLN A 109 10.27 11.57 11.79
CA GLN A 109 11.47 12.08 12.44
C GLN A 109 12.73 11.61 11.71
N LEU A 110 12.85 10.33 11.38
CA LEU A 110 13.99 9.80 10.62
C LEU A 110 14.14 10.48 9.26
N ARG A 111 13.02 10.72 8.54
CA ARG A 111 13.04 11.46 7.27
C ARG A 111 13.50 12.91 7.46
N GLN A 112 13.10 13.57 8.54
CA GLN A 112 13.57 14.92 8.85
C GLN A 112 15.06 14.93 9.21
N SER A 113 15.52 13.97 10.01
CA SER A 113 16.94 13.83 10.35
C SER A 113 17.81 13.55 9.13
N LEU A 114 17.34 12.72 8.19
CA LEU A 114 18.05 12.45 6.93
C LEU A 114 18.16 13.70 6.05
N LYS A 115 17.10 14.51 5.94
CA LYS A 115 17.17 15.79 5.22
C LYS A 115 18.20 16.73 5.84
N TRP A 116 18.24 16.80 7.17
CA TRP A 116 19.23 17.62 7.88
C TRP A 116 20.66 17.14 7.66
N GLN A 117 20.89 15.83 7.68
CA GLN A 117 22.21 15.25 7.39
C GLN A 117 22.65 15.52 5.95
N GLN A 118 21.74 15.46 4.98
CA GLN A 118 22.02 15.79 3.58
C GLN A 118 22.42 17.25 3.40
N LEU A 119 21.66 18.18 3.99
CA LEU A 119 21.98 19.61 3.96
C LEU A 119 23.32 19.92 4.64
N ALA A 120 23.61 19.24 5.76
CA ALA A 120 24.89 19.38 6.45
C ALA A 120 26.05 18.88 5.57
N ALA A 121 25.90 17.72 4.92
CA ALA A 121 26.91 17.17 4.02
C ALA A 121 27.15 18.09 2.80
N GLU A 122 26.10 18.67 2.25
CA GLU A 122 26.19 19.61 1.12
C GLU A 122 26.89 20.92 1.50
N LYS A 123 26.60 21.46 2.70
CA LYS A 123 27.34 22.60 3.25
C LYS A 123 28.82 22.30 3.41
N VAL A 124 29.18 21.15 3.98
CA VAL A 124 30.59 20.75 4.14
C VAL A 124 31.29 20.64 2.78
N LYS A 125 30.62 20.08 1.78
CA LYS A 125 31.14 20.00 0.40
C LYS A 125 31.40 21.39 -0.19
N ASN A 126 30.45 22.32 -0.02
CA ASN A 126 30.59 23.69 -0.54
C ASN A 126 31.71 24.45 0.17
N TYR A 127 31.85 24.32 1.49
CA TYR A 127 32.97 24.91 2.22
C TYR A 127 34.32 24.35 1.77
N LYS A 128 34.41 23.04 1.53
CA LYS A 128 35.64 22.40 1.02
C LYS A 128 36.01 22.88 -0.38
N GLN A 129 35.02 23.10 -1.25
CA GLN A 129 35.24 23.68 -2.58
C GLN A 129 35.68 25.14 -2.50
N MET A 130 35.09 25.91 -1.58
CA MET A 130 35.45 27.32 -1.38
C MET A 130 36.89 27.46 -0.87
N THR A 131 37.30 26.66 0.13
CA THR A 131 38.68 26.70 0.65
C THR A 131 39.71 26.22 -0.38
N GLN A 132 39.36 25.24 -1.22
CA GLN A 132 40.21 24.83 -2.36
C GLN A 132 40.36 25.96 -3.39
N ALA A 133 39.27 26.67 -3.71
CA ALA A 133 39.32 27.81 -4.64
C ALA A 133 40.14 28.99 -4.06
N PHE A 134 40.03 29.26 -2.75
CA PHE A 134 40.86 30.27 -2.08
C PHE A 134 42.34 29.86 -1.99
N GLY A 135 42.65 28.58 -1.78
CA GLY A 135 44.03 28.07 -1.83
C GLY A 135 44.67 28.28 -3.20
N CYS A 136 43.98 27.88 -4.28
CA CYS A 136 44.46 28.11 -5.64
C CYS A 136 44.63 29.61 -6.01
N LEU A 137 43.87 30.52 -5.38
CA LEU A 137 43.99 31.96 -5.58
C LEU A 137 45.20 32.58 -4.85
N LEU A 138 45.67 31.97 -3.77
CA LEU A 138 46.88 32.38 -3.06
C LEU A 138 48.14 31.89 -3.79
N ASP A 139 48.11 30.68 -4.35
CA ASP A 139 49.21 30.10 -5.15
C ASP A 139 49.43 30.82 -6.50
N LEU A 140 48.48 31.63 -6.98
CA LEU A 140 48.59 32.44 -8.21
C LEU A 140 49.17 33.85 -7.97
N LYS A 141 49.43 34.23 -6.71
CA LYS A 141 49.97 35.55 -6.33
C LYS A 141 51.43 35.52 -5.90
N GLU A 142 52.08 34.36 -5.93
CA GLU A 142 53.54 34.17 -5.88
C GLU A 142 54.10 34.00 -7.30
#